data_AF-A0A4P9WRC9-F1
#
_entry.id   AF-A0A4P9WRC9-F1
#
_cell.length_a   1.000
_cell.length_b   1.000
_cell.length_c   1.000
_cell.angle_alpha   90.00
_cell.angle_beta   90.00
_cell.angle_gamma   90.00
#
_symmetry.space_group_name_H-M   'P 1'
#
loop_
_entity.id
_entity.type
_entity.pdbx_description
1 polymer ?
#
loop_
_entity_poly.entity_id
_entity_poly.type
_entity_poly.pdbx_seq_one_letter_code
_entity_poly.pdbx_strand_id
1 'polypeptide(L)'
;MQNDFLRILESAIQFGWPVLLQGVSETLDPILEPVLARSLTKKGGRWMIKLGEKEIDYSPDFKLIMTTRLANPVYSPEIFAQVTVINFTVKEQGLENQCLGLIVRSERADLEDQKSRLVQSMAAAKKTLLDLEDQILHLLSTAQGSLLDDVVLVNTLQSSKTTSQQVHDQLLVSAETEARIDAAREQYRPAAVRSSILYFCLNDLAAIDTTYQFSLDAYLQLFDRSLPAAESAYGDAGARVAGQAGDE
;
A
#
# COMPACT_ATOMS: atom_id res chain seq x y z
N MET A 1 -1.17 30.14 -14.91
CA MET A 1 -1.12 29.51 -13.57
C MET A 1 -1.72 30.48 -12.56
N GLN A 2 -2.56 29.99 -11.65
CA GLN A 2 -3.29 30.83 -10.67
C GLN A 2 -2.30 31.71 -9.89
N ASN A 3 -2.54 33.03 -9.83
CA ASN A 3 -1.76 33.97 -9.01
C ASN A 3 -1.67 33.55 -7.52
N ASP A 4 -2.57 32.70 -7.06
CA ASP A 4 -2.56 32.13 -5.72
C ASP A 4 -1.53 31.02 -5.52
N PHE A 5 -1.05 30.36 -6.57
CA PHE A 5 -0.16 29.21 -6.46
C PHE A 5 1.14 29.56 -5.73
N LEU A 6 1.82 30.64 -6.15
CA LEU A 6 3.06 31.08 -5.52
C LEU A 6 2.84 31.51 -4.07
N ARG A 7 1.74 32.21 -3.79
CA ARG A 7 1.41 32.63 -2.44
C ARG A 7 1.14 31.43 -1.52
N ILE A 8 0.45 30.41 -2.02
CA ILE A 8 0.19 29.17 -1.28
C ILE A 8 1.50 28.43 -1.03
N LEU A 9 2.37 28.32 -2.04
CA LEU A 9 3.66 27.65 -1.93
C LEU A 9 4.60 28.37 -0.96
N GLU A 10 4.70 29.70 -1.05
CA GLU A 10 5.45 30.54 -0.10
C GLU A 10 5.00 30.29 1.34
N SER A 11 3.69 30.31 1.58
CA SER A 11 3.11 30.10 2.91
C SER A 11 3.38 28.68 3.40
N ALA A 12 3.18 27.68 2.54
CA ALA A 12 3.38 26.29 2.91
C ALA A 12 4.84 25.97 3.26
N ILE A 13 5.81 26.55 2.54
CA ILE A 13 7.24 26.39 2.83
C ILE A 13 7.58 26.98 4.20
N GLN A 14 7.06 28.17 4.52
CA GLN A 14 7.31 28.83 5.80
C GLN A 14 6.68 28.08 6.98
N PHE A 15 5.44 27.59 6.82
CA PHE A 15 4.71 26.91 7.89
C PHE A 15 4.93 25.39 7.94
N GLY A 16 5.67 24.82 6.98
CA GLY A 16 5.91 23.37 6.91
C GLY A 16 4.69 22.56 6.45
N TRP A 17 3.75 23.16 5.72
CA TRP A 17 2.57 22.46 5.26
C TRP A 17 2.87 21.58 4.03
N PRO A 18 2.32 20.37 3.95
CA PRO A 18 2.44 19.55 2.76
C PRO A 18 1.65 20.16 1.59
N VAL A 19 2.24 20.16 0.39
CA VAL A 19 1.61 20.64 -0.84
C VAL A 19 1.50 19.50 -1.84
N LEU A 20 0.31 19.32 -2.41
CA LEU A 20 0.04 18.37 -3.49
C LEU A 20 -0.19 19.11 -4.80
N LEU A 21 0.69 18.91 -5.78
CA LEU A 21 0.51 19.36 -7.16
C LEU A 21 -0.08 18.24 -8.00
N GLN A 22 -1.21 18.52 -8.63
CA GLN A 22 -1.94 17.55 -9.46
C GLN A 22 -1.84 17.89 -10.93
N GLY A 23 -1.75 16.86 -11.78
CA GLY A 23 -1.78 17.02 -13.23
C GLY A 23 -0.48 17.63 -13.78
N VAL A 24 0.65 17.29 -13.16
CA VAL A 24 1.96 17.77 -13.60
C VAL A 24 2.30 17.22 -14.99
N SER A 25 2.57 18.12 -15.93
CA SER A 25 3.03 17.81 -17.29
C SER A 25 4.50 17.40 -17.32
N GLU A 26 5.02 17.05 -18.49
CA GLU A 26 6.45 16.74 -18.68
C GLU A 26 7.36 17.95 -18.41
N THR A 27 6.84 19.16 -18.67
CA THR A 27 7.51 20.43 -18.33
C THR A 27 7.06 20.91 -16.96
N LEU A 28 8.01 21.08 -16.04
CA LEU A 28 7.80 21.71 -14.74
C LEU A 28 7.97 23.23 -14.85
N ASP A 29 7.24 23.98 -14.03
CA ASP A 29 7.44 25.42 -13.91
C ASP A 29 8.82 25.69 -13.28
N PRO A 30 9.71 26.47 -13.93
CA PRO A 30 11.02 26.84 -13.38
C PRO A 30 10.97 27.48 -11.99
N ILE A 31 9.82 28.03 -11.57
CA ILE A 31 9.67 28.56 -10.21
C ILE A 31 9.80 27.48 -9.12
N LEU A 32 9.60 26.21 -9.47
CA LEU A 32 9.77 25.08 -8.56
C LEU A 32 11.23 24.68 -8.40
N GLU A 33 12.11 25.08 -9.32
CA GLU A 33 13.52 24.67 -9.35
C GLU A 33 14.25 24.82 -8.00
N PRO A 34 14.12 25.95 -7.26
CA PRO A 34 14.78 26.08 -5.97
C PRO A 34 14.30 25.04 -4.94
N VAL A 35 13.03 24.66 -5.02
CA VAL A 35 12.38 23.69 -4.12
C VAL A 35 12.79 22.27 -4.48
N LEU A 36 12.82 21.94 -5.78
CA LEU A 36 13.21 20.62 -6.29
C LEU A 36 14.69 20.35 -6.03
N ALA A 37 15.56 21.31 -6.37
CA ALA A 37 17.00 21.22 -6.14
C ALA A 37 17.40 21.38 -4.66
N ARG A 38 16.46 21.71 -3.76
CA ARG A 38 16.71 22.03 -2.35
C ARG A 38 17.83 23.07 -2.20
N SER A 39 17.72 24.17 -2.93
CA SER A 39 18.67 25.30 -2.95
C SER A 39 18.58 26.14 -1.67
N LEU A 40 18.91 25.52 -0.53
CA LEU A 40 18.80 26.10 0.80
C LEU A 40 20.05 26.89 1.17
N THR A 41 19.86 28.11 1.66
CA THR A 41 20.92 28.97 2.20
C THR A 41 20.74 29.13 3.70
N LYS A 42 21.82 28.98 4.48
CA LYS A 42 21.76 29.20 5.93
C LYS A 42 22.07 30.67 6.25
N LYS A 43 21.10 31.40 6.82
CA LYS A 43 21.28 32.79 7.29
C LYS A 43 20.81 32.91 8.74
N GLY A 44 21.66 33.42 9.63
CA GLY A 44 21.29 33.64 11.03
C GLY A 44 20.81 32.40 11.78
N GLY A 45 21.31 31.21 11.42
CA GLY A 45 20.91 29.93 12.03
C GLY A 45 19.62 29.32 11.46
N ARG A 46 18.91 30.02 10.58
CA ARG A 46 17.70 29.54 9.88
C ARG A 46 18.03 29.09 8.47
N TRP A 47 17.27 28.12 7.97
CA TRP A 47 17.29 27.73 6.57
C TRP A 47 16.40 28.68 5.79
N MET A 48 16.92 29.23 4.69
CA MET A 48 16.22 30.13 3.79
C MET A 48 16.20 29.52 2.40
N ILE A 49 15.17 29.81 1.62
CA ILE A 49 15.08 29.45 0.21
C ILE A 49 14.66 30.67 -0.60
N LYS A 50 15.28 30.85 -1.79
CA LYS A 50 14.88 31.91 -2.72
C LYS A 50 13.85 31.35 -3.69
N LEU A 51 12.63 31.87 -3.63
CA LEU A 51 11.52 31.50 -4.52
C LEU A 51 11.12 32.72 -5.34
N GLY A 52 11.40 32.71 -6.64
CA GLY A 52 11.27 33.89 -7.49
C GLY A 52 12.15 35.03 -6.99
N GLU A 53 11.55 36.19 -6.72
CA GLU A 53 12.25 37.37 -6.19
C GLU A 53 12.31 37.44 -4.65
N LYS A 54 11.64 36.52 -3.94
CA LYS A 54 11.56 36.54 -2.48
C LYS A 54 12.47 35.51 -1.85
N GLU A 55 13.05 35.87 -0.70
CA GLU A 55 13.73 34.94 0.18
C GLU A 55 12.84 34.66 1.39
N ILE A 56 12.53 33.38 1.62
CA ILE A 56 11.58 32.95 2.65
C ILE A 56 12.23 31.94 3.59
N ASP A 57 11.80 31.92 4.85
CA ASP A 57 12.18 30.90 5.83
C ASP A 57 11.72 29.52 5.33
N TYR A 58 12.61 28.53 5.37
CA TYR A 58 12.34 27.15 4.98
C TYR A 58 12.11 26.29 6.22
N SER A 59 10.91 25.70 6.33
CA SER A 59 10.60 24.71 7.36
C SER A 59 11.08 23.31 6.96
N PRO A 60 11.84 22.58 7.82
CA PRO A 60 12.22 21.19 7.58
C PRO A 60 11.03 20.23 7.44
N ASP A 61 9.86 20.59 7.95
CA ASP A 61 8.64 19.75 7.91
C ASP A 61 7.90 19.85 6.57
N PHE A 62 8.28 20.80 5.70
CA PHE A 62 7.67 20.98 4.40
C PHE A 62 7.84 19.75 3.49
N LYS A 63 6.76 19.37 2.80
CA LYS A 63 6.75 18.26 1.84
C LYS A 63 6.04 18.67 0.56
N LEU A 64 6.71 18.50 -0.58
CA LEU A 64 6.10 18.67 -1.90
C LEU A 64 5.82 17.30 -2.51
N ILE A 65 4.56 17.04 -2.88
CA ILE A 65 4.12 15.84 -3.58
C ILE A 65 3.59 16.26 -4.94
N MET A 66 4.02 15.58 -5.99
CA MET A 66 3.59 15.84 -7.36
C MET A 66 2.95 14.57 -7.94
N THR A 67 1.86 14.75 -8.68
CA THR A 67 1.15 13.66 -9.35
C THR A 67 0.91 13.99 -10.80
N THR A 68 1.07 12.99 -11.67
CA THR A 68 0.79 13.09 -13.10
C THR A 68 -0.14 11.95 -13.51
N ARG A 69 -0.97 12.22 -14.53
CA ARG A 69 -1.83 11.21 -15.16
C ARG A 69 -1.20 10.64 -16.44
N LEU A 70 -0.03 11.14 -16.83
CA LEU A 70 0.70 10.63 -17.98
C LEU A 70 1.24 9.24 -17.62
N ALA A 71 0.95 8.25 -18.47
CA ALA A 71 1.35 6.87 -18.22
C ALA A 71 2.87 6.67 -18.30
N ASN A 72 3.54 7.39 -19.21
CA ASN A 72 4.98 7.34 -19.39
C ASN A 72 5.54 8.75 -19.74
N PRO A 73 5.58 9.68 -18.78
CA PRO A 73 6.11 11.03 -19.01
C PRO A 73 7.63 10.99 -19.21
N VAL A 74 8.12 11.73 -20.19
CA VAL A 74 9.57 11.86 -20.44
C VAL A 74 10.10 13.06 -19.67
N TYR A 75 10.57 12.84 -18.45
CA TYR A 75 11.27 13.86 -17.66
C TYR A 75 12.76 13.94 -18.01
N SER A 76 13.36 15.12 -17.84
CA SER A 76 14.80 15.29 -18.02
C SER A 76 15.58 14.53 -16.93
N PRO A 77 16.82 14.09 -17.20
CA PRO A 77 17.69 13.47 -16.19
C PRO A 77 17.90 14.35 -14.95
N GLU A 78 17.87 15.68 -15.14
CA GLU A 78 17.95 16.66 -14.06
C GLU A 78 16.78 16.53 -13.08
N ILE A 79 15.54 16.44 -13.58
CA ILE A 79 14.37 16.20 -12.74
C ILE A 79 14.51 14.87 -11.99
N PHE A 80 14.91 13.80 -12.68
CA PHE A 80 15.11 12.48 -12.05
C PHE A 80 16.20 12.49 -10.96
N ALA A 81 17.18 13.39 -11.04
CA ALA A 81 18.21 13.54 -10.01
C ALA A 81 17.69 14.32 -8.78
N GLN A 82 16.74 15.23 -8.97
CA GLN A 82 16.21 16.09 -7.91
C GLN A 82 15.02 15.48 -7.17
N VAL A 83 14.20 14.66 -7.84
CA VAL A 83 12.98 14.08 -7.26
C VAL A 83 13.01 12.55 -7.25
N THR A 84 12.29 11.98 -6.29
CA THR A 84 12.00 10.54 -6.29
C THR A 84 10.73 10.28 -7.09
N VAL A 85 10.86 9.57 -8.21
CA VAL A 85 9.73 9.17 -9.04
C VAL A 85 9.17 7.83 -8.55
N ILE A 86 7.86 7.79 -8.30
CA ILE A 86 7.13 6.60 -7.88
C ILE A 86 6.17 6.21 -8.99
N ASN A 87 6.30 4.97 -9.49
CA ASN A 87 5.41 4.43 -10.50
C ASN A 87 4.16 3.82 -9.85
N PHE A 88 3.00 4.43 -10.10
CA PHE A 88 1.68 3.97 -9.63
C PHE A 88 0.88 3.20 -10.69
N THR A 89 1.48 2.84 -11.82
CA THR A 89 0.83 2.02 -12.84
C THR A 89 0.40 0.68 -12.26
N VAL A 90 -0.87 0.36 -12.47
CA VAL A 90 -1.46 -0.92 -12.06
C VAL A 90 -0.72 -2.05 -12.79
N LYS A 91 -0.19 -2.99 -12.02
CA LYS A 91 0.47 -4.19 -12.56
C LYS A 91 -0.49 -5.37 -12.57
N GLU A 92 -0.38 -6.22 -13.58
CA GLU A 92 -1.17 -7.46 -13.72
C GLU A 92 -1.22 -8.26 -12.43
N GLN A 93 -0.07 -8.61 -11.86
CA GLN A 93 0.00 -9.37 -10.62
C GLN A 93 -0.76 -8.72 -9.45
N GLY A 94 -0.72 -7.38 -9.36
CA GLY A 94 -1.41 -6.63 -8.32
C GLY A 94 -2.93 -6.64 -8.52
N LEU A 95 -3.38 -6.58 -9.77
CA LEU A 95 -4.79 -6.69 -10.11
C LEU A 95 -5.32 -8.11 -9.94
N GLU A 96 -4.56 -9.12 -10.35
CA GLU A 96 -4.88 -10.53 -10.11
C GLU A 96 -5.13 -10.81 -8.64
N ASN A 97 -4.24 -10.34 -7.76
CA ASN A 97 -4.38 -10.54 -6.32
C ASN A 97 -5.63 -9.83 -5.75
N GLN A 98 -6.00 -8.67 -6.29
CA GLN A 98 -7.25 -7.98 -5.93
C GLN A 98 -8.48 -8.77 -6.40
N CYS A 99 -8.49 -9.22 -7.66
CA CYS A 99 -9.58 -10.03 -8.21
C CYS A 99 -9.73 -11.35 -7.46
N LEU A 100 -8.61 -11.99 -7.10
CA LEU A 100 -8.60 -13.21 -6.29
C LEU A 100 -9.27 -12.99 -4.93
N GLY A 101 -8.95 -11.88 -4.26
CA GLY A 101 -9.59 -11.52 -3.00
C GLY A 101 -11.10 -11.32 -3.13
N LEU A 102 -11.56 -10.68 -4.21
CA LEU A 102 -12.99 -10.50 -4.48
C LEU A 102 -13.70 -11.84 -4.75
N ILE A 103 -13.11 -12.71 -5.58
CA ILE A 103 -13.65 -14.04 -5.86
C ILE A 103 -13.75 -14.87 -4.59
N VAL A 104 -12.66 -14.98 -3.82
CA VAL A 104 -12.65 -15.77 -2.58
C VAL A 104 -13.65 -15.22 -1.58
N ARG A 105 -13.78 -13.91 -1.46
CA ARG A 105 -14.77 -13.28 -0.56
C ARG A 105 -16.20 -13.62 -0.96
N SER A 106 -16.50 -13.65 -2.26
CA SER A 106 -17.82 -13.99 -2.77
C SER A 106 -18.14 -15.49 -2.58
N GLU A 107 -17.20 -16.37 -2.97
CA GLU A 107 -17.41 -17.82 -3.01
C GLU A 107 -17.19 -18.51 -1.65
N ARG A 108 -16.23 -18.02 -0.87
CA ARG A 108 -15.74 -18.62 0.39
C ARG A 108 -15.41 -17.54 1.42
N ALA A 109 -16.44 -16.79 1.82
CA ALA A 109 -16.33 -15.76 2.86
C ALA A 109 -15.70 -16.30 4.16
N ASP A 110 -15.92 -17.58 4.49
CA ASP A 110 -15.31 -18.26 5.63
C ASP A 110 -13.77 -18.29 5.56
N LEU A 111 -13.19 -18.52 4.38
CA LEU A 111 -11.74 -18.53 4.19
C LEU A 111 -11.15 -17.12 4.30
N GLU A 112 -11.85 -16.12 3.77
CA GLU A 112 -11.40 -14.73 3.83
C GLU A 112 -11.46 -14.18 5.27
N ASP A 113 -12.51 -14.53 6.03
CA ASP A 113 -12.62 -14.21 7.45
C ASP A 113 -11.51 -14.89 8.28
N GLN A 114 -11.23 -16.16 8.01
CA GLN A 114 -10.14 -16.89 8.66
C GLN A 114 -8.79 -16.23 8.35
N LYS A 115 -8.54 -15.86 7.08
CA LYS A 115 -7.32 -15.15 6.70
C LYS A 115 -7.19 -13.80 7.42
N SER A 116 -8.25 -13.01 7.45
CA SER A 116 -8.26 -11.70 8.11
C SER A 116 -7.95 -11.82 9.61
N ARG A 117 -8.58 -12.76 10.30
CA ARG A 117 -8.33 -13.04 11.73
C ARG A 117 -6.89 -13.51 11.97
N LEU A 118 -6.38 -14.39 11.10
CA LEU A 118 -5.01 -14.90 11.20
C LEU A 118 -3.98 -13.77 11.05
N VAL A 119 -4.14 -12.90 10.05
CA VAL A 119 -3.27 -11.74 9.83
C VAL A 119 -3.26 -10.80 11.04
N GLN A 120 -4.44 -10.49 11.59
CA GLN A 120 -4.55 -9.66 12.79
C GLN A 120 -3.86 -10.31 14.01
N SER A 121 -4.06 -11.61 14.21
CA SER A 121 -3.43 -12.36 15.29
C SER A 121 -1.90 -12.40 15.15
N MET A 122 -1.38 -12.65 13.94
CA MET A 122 0.05 -12.65 13.67
C MET A 122 0.68 -11.26 13.87
N ALA A 123 -0.03 -10.20 13.47
CA ALA A 123 0.42 -8.83 13.70
C ALA A 123 0.50 -8.49 15.20
N ALA A 124 -0.53 -8.87 15.97
CA ALA A 124 -0.53 -8.72 17.42
C ALA A 124 0.60 -9.51 18.09
N ALA A 125 0.82 -10.76 17.67
CA ALA A 125 1.87 -11.62 18.21
C ALA A 125 3.28 -11.07 17.92
N LYS A 126 3.53 -10.60 16.69
CA LYS A 126 4.79 -9.92 16.31
C LYS A 126 5.00 -8.65 17.12
N LYS A 127 3.93 -7.87 17.37
CA LYS A 127 4.01 -6.69 18.23
C LYS A 127 4.40 -7.08 19.66
N THR A 128 3.82 -8.13 20.23
CA THR A 128 4.19 -8.62 21.56
C THR A 128 5.67 -8.99 21.64
N LEU A 129 6.25 -9.60 20.59
CA LEU A 129 7.69 -9.89 20.57
C LEU A 129 8.54 -8.61 20.58
N LEU A 130 8.17 -7.59 19.81
CA LEU A 130 8.86 -6.29 19.81
C LEU A 130 8.74 -5.61 21.18
N ASP A 131 7.54 -5.57 21.76
CA ASP A 131 7.31 -4.96 23.07
C ASP A 131 8.14 -5.67 24.17
N LEU A 132 8.28 -7.01 24.09
CA LEU A 132 9.14 -7.79 24.99
C LEU A 132 10.63 -7.48 24.78
N GLU A 133 11.08 -7.33 23.54
CA GLU A 133 12.47 -6.96 23.22
C GLU A 133 12.81 -5.57 23.76
N ASP A 134 11.95 -4.58 23.52
CA ASP A 134 12.10 -3.22 24.02
C ASP A 134 12.11 -3.19 25.56
N GLN A 135 11.24 -3.97 26.21
CA GLN A 135 11.23 -4.10 27.66
C GLN A 135 12.54 -4.67 28.20
N ILE A 136 13.09 -5.72 27.55
CA ILE A 136 14.37 -6.31 27.93
C ILE A 136 15.50 -5.29 27.78
N LEU A 137 15.56 -4.58 26.65
CA LEU A 137 16.57 -3.56 26.39
C LEU A 137 16.52 -2.43 27.43
N HIS A 138 15.31 -1.94 27.75
CA HIS A 138 15.12 -0.92 28.76
C HIS A 138 15.57 -1.38 30.15
N LEU A 139 15.23 -2.60 30.54
CA LEU A 139 15.63 -3.17 31.83
C LEU A 139 17.16 -3.32 31.92
N LEU A 140 17.80 -3.80 30.85
CA LEU A 140 19.26 -3.92 30.79
C LEU A 140 19.97 -2.56 30.79
N SER A 141 19.41 -1.54 30.15
CA SER A 141 20.02 -0.19 30.12
C SER A 141 19.90 0.56 31.45
N THR A 142 18.85 0.26 32.22
CA THR A 142 18.53 0.96 33.47
C THR A 142 19.13 0.26 34.70
N ALA A 143 19.48 -1.02 34.58
CA ALA A 143 20.12 -1.78 35.65
C ALA A 143 21.47 -1.15 36.03
N GLN A 144 21.60 -0.71 37.28
CA GLN A 144 22.85 -0.23 37.87
C GLN A 144 23.37 -1.27 38.86
N GLY A 145 24.63 -1.69 38.72
CA GLY A 145 25.26 -2.70 39.59
C GLY A 145 25.29 -4.10 38.96
N SER A 146 25.37 -5.14 39.80
CA SER A 146 25.43 -6.53 39.35
C SER A 146 24.04 -7.01 38.91
N LEU A 147 23.91 -7.38 37.63
CA LEU A 147 22.68 -7.90 37.03
C LEU A 147 22.14 -9.17 37.72
N LEU A 148 23.02 -9.90 38.41
CA LEU A 148 22.68 -11.13 39.13
C LEU A 148 21.99 -10.85 40.48
N ASP A 149 22.16 -9.66 41.03
CA ASP A 149 21.59 -9.28 42.33
C ASP A 149 20.17 -8.69 42.19
N ASP A 150 19.79 -8.31 40.97
CA ASP A 150 18.45 -7.82 40.66
C ASP A 150 17.50 -8.99 40.39
N VAL A 151 16.89 -9.48 41.46
CA VAL A 151 15.91 -10.57 41.43
C VAL A 151 14.69 -10.23 40.56
N VAL A 152 14.31 -8.94 40.47
CA VAL A 152 13.19 -8.49 39.63
C VAL A 152 13.55 -8.59 38.15
N LEU A 153 14.77 -8.18 37.80
CA LEU A 153 15.32 -8.32 36.45
C LEU A 153 15.37 -9.80 36.02
N VAL A 154 15.96 -10.67 36.85
CA VAL A 154 16.10 -12.10 36.52
C VAL A 154 14.72 -12.76 36.32
N ASN A 155 13.76 -12.49 37.20
CA ASN A 155 12.41 -13.02 37.07
C ASN A 155 11.69 -12.49 35.83
N THR A 156 11.86 -11.21 35.51
CA THR A 156 11.25 -10.61 34.31
C THR A 156 11.86 -11.19 33.03
N LEU A 157 13.19 -11.36 32.96
CA LEU A 157 13.87 -11.99 31.84
C LEU A 157 13.41 -13.44 31.63
N GLN A 158 13.24 -14.21 32.72
CA GLN A 158 12.78 -15.59 32.64
C GLN A 158 11.32 -15.69 32.16
N SER A 159 10.45 -14.78 32.64
CA SER A 159 9.07 -14.67 32.18
C SER A 159 9.00 -14.28 30.70
N SER A 160 9.73 -13.22 30.30
CA SER A 160 9.78 -12.76 28.91
C SER A 160 10.32 -13.83 27.96
N LYS A 161 11.34 -14.61 28.37
CA LYS A 161 11.86 -15.74 27.59
C LYS A 161 10.77 -16.80 27.36
N THR A 162 10.01 -17.14 28.39
CA THR A 162 8.95 -18.15 28.30
C THR A 162 7.82 -17.67 27.39
N THR A 163 7.35 -16.44 27.58
CA THR A 163 6.31 -15.83 26.73
C THR A 163 6.77 -15.70 25.29
N SER A 164 8.01 -15.25 25.05
CA SER A 164 8.59 -15.14 23.70
C SER A 164 8.63 -16.49 22.98
N GLN A 165 9.03 -17.56 23.67
CA GLN A 165 9.00 -18.91 23.09
C GLN A 165 7.57 -19.35 22.74
N GLN A 166 6.60 -19.14 23.63
CA GLN A 166 5.20 -19.48 23.37
C GLN A 166 4.63 -18.72 22.16
N VAL A 167 4.90 -17.42 22.08
CA VAL A 167 4.47 -16.57 20.96
C VAL A 167 5.16 -17.00 19.66
N HIS A 168 6.43 -17.38 19.72
CA HIS A 168 7.16 -17.90 18.56
C HIS A 168 6.56 -19.22 18.05
N ASP A 169 6.29 -20.17 18.94
CA ASP A 169 5.66 -21.44 18.58
C ASP A 169 4.27 -21.22 17.98
N GLN A 170 3.50 -20.27 18.51
CA GLN A 170 2.20 -19.89 17.95
C GLN A 170 2.31 -19.26 16.55
N LEU A 171 3.34 -18.46 16.29
CA LEU A 171 3.62 -17.88 14.98
C LEU A 171 3.96 -18.97 13.94
N LEU A 172 4.69 -20.02 14.34
CA LEU A 172 5.00 -21.15 13.45
C LEU A 172 3.72 -21.88 13.03
N VAL A 173 2.83 -22.20 13.97
CA VAL A 173 1.53 -22.82 13.67
C VAL A 173 0.64 -21.92 12.82
N SER A 174 0.69 -20.60 13.08
CA SER A 174 -0.05 -19.61 12.29
C SER A 174 0.45 -19.55 10.85
N ALA A 175 1.76 -19.61 10.63
CA ALA A 175 2.35 -19.62 9.28
C ALA A 175 1.99 -20.87 8.48
N GLU A 176 1.96 -22.05 9.11
CA GLU A 176 1.48 -23.27 8.45
C GLU A 176 -0.01 -23.17 8.10
N THR A 177 -0.80 -22.56 8.96
CA THR A 177 -2.23 -22.32 8.71
C THR A 177 -2.44 -21.31 7.58
N GLU A 178 -1.62 -20.25 7.52
CA GLU A 178 -1.63 -19.27 6.44
C GLU A 178 -1.33 -19.94 5.10
N ALA A 179 -0.30 -20.79 5.04
CA ALA A 179 0.06 -21.52 3.83
C ALA A 179 -1.08 -22.43 3.33
N ARG A 180 -1.80 -23.10 4.25
CA ARG A 180 -2.98 -23.92 3.90
C ARG A 180 -4.14 -23.08 3.37
N ILE A 181 -4.41 -21.94 4.00
CA ILE A 181 -5.45 -21.00 3.54
C ILE A 181 -5.09 -20.47 2.15
N ASP A 182 -3.83 -20.08 1.94
CA ASP A 182 -3.38 -19.57 0.64
C ASP A 182 -3.46 -20.65 -0.44
N ALA A 183 -3.07 -21.89 -0.17
CA ALA A 183 -3.24 -22.99 -1.10
C ALA A 183 -4.72 -23.21 -1.50
N ALA A 184 -5.67 -23.01 -0.57
CA ALA A 184 -7.09 -23.06 -0.90
C ALA A 184 -7.52 -21.87 -1.78
N ARG A 185 -7.01 -20.66 -1.51
CA ARG A 185 -7.29 -19.47 -2.33
C ARG A 185 -6.75 -19.62 -3.75
N GLU A 186 -5.57 -20.21 -3.90
CA GLU A 186 -4.93 -20.43 -5.20
C GLU A 186 -5.77 -21.23 -6.21
N GLN A 187 -6.75 -22.02 -5.75
CA GLN A 187 -7.70 -22.72 -6.62
C GLN A 187 -8.52 -21.75 -7.49
N TYR A 188 -8.73 -20.52 -7.02
CA TYR A 188 -9.46 -19.47 -7.73
C TYR A 188 -8.56 -18.57 -8.59
N ARG A 189 -7.23 -18.76 -8.55
CA ARG A 189 -6.28 -17.94 -9.33
C ARG A 189 -6.57 -17.92 -10.83
N PRO A 190 -6.95 -19.03 -11.50
CA PRO A 190 -7.25 -18.99 -12.94
C PRO A 190 -8.37 -18.00 -13.30
N ALA A 191 -9.40 -17.86 -12.44
CA ALA A 191 -10.47 -16.89 -12.64
C ALA A 191 -9.98 -15.45 -12.45
N ALA A 192 -9.13 -15.22 -11.44
CA ALA A 192 -8.52 -13.92 -11.17
C ALA A 192 -7.57 -13.47 -12.31
N VAL A 193 -6.79 -14.39 -12.87
CA VAL A 193 -5.92 -14.14 -14.05
C VAL A 193 -6.77 -13.71 -15.24
N ARG A 194 -7.86 -14.42 -15.54
CA ARG A 194 -8.77 -14.05 -16.64
C ARG A 194 -9.38 -12.67 -16.43
N SER A 195 -9.80 -12.34 -15.21
CA SER A 195 -10.31 -11.01 -14.88
C SER A 195 -9.24 -9.92 -15.07
N SER A 196 -8.01 -10.15 -14.65
CA SER A 196 -6.90 -9.22 -14.87
C SER A 196 -6.69 -8.97 -16.37
N ILE A 197 -6.60 -10.03 -17.19
CA ILE A 197 -6.44 -9.92 -18.65
C ILE A 197 -7.57 -9.09 -19.27
N LEU A 198 -8.83 -9.34 -18.87
CA LEU A 198 -9.98 -8.59 -19.38
C LEU A 198 -9.88 -7.09 -19.09
N TYR A 199 -9.43 -6.71 -17.89
CA TYR A 199 -9.21 -5.30 -17.56
C TYR A 199 -8.12 -4.67 -18.43
N PHE A 200 -6.99 -5.35 -18.64
CA PHE A 200 -5.92 -4.78 -19.48
C PHE A 200 -6.34 -4.67 -20.94
N CYS A 201 -7.07 -5.65 -21.48
CA CYS A 201 -7.68 -5.52 -22.80
C CYS A 201 -8.63 -4.31 -22.87
N LEU A 202 -9.46 -4.10 -21.85
CA LEU A 202 -10.36 -2.94 -21.77
C LEU A 202 -9.58 -1.61 -21.69
N ASN A 203 -8.49 -1.58 -20.92
CA ASN A 203 -7.63 -0.42 -20.78
C ASN A 203 -6.93 -0.07 -22.10
N ASP A 204 -6.51 -1.07 -22.87
CA ASP A 204 -5.87 -0.89 -24.17
C ASP A 204 -6.83 -0.34 -25.24
N LEU A 205 -8.15 -0.53 -25.10
CA LEU A 205 -9.15 0.07 -26.01
C LEU A 205 -9.13 1.61 -26.00
N ALA A 206 -8.66 2.22 -24.91
CA ALA A 206 -8.49 3.68 -24.84
C ALA A 206 -7.46 4.21 -25.87
N ALA A 207 -6.58 3.35 -26.39
CA ALA A 207 -5.66 3.71 -27.47
C ALA A 207 -6.34 3.81 -28.84
N ILE A 208 -7.51 3.17 -29.01
CA ILE A 208 -8.31 3.25 -30.24
C ILE A 208 -9.18 4.51 -30.21
N ASP A 209 -9.93 4.69 -29.12
CA ASP A 209 -10.79 5.86 -28.93
C ASP A 209 -10.88 6.23 -27.44
N THR A 210 -10.83 7.53 -27.16
CA THR A 210 -10.81 8.06 -25.79
C THR A 210 -12.13 7.83 -25.04
N THR A 211 -13.22 7.49 -25.73
CA THR A 211 -14.50 7.12 -25.11
C THR A 211 -14.44 5.76 -24.40
N TYR A 212 -13.51 4.88 -24.74
CA TYR A 212 -13.32 3.58 -24.08
C TYR A 212 -12.43 3.65 -22.82
N GLN A 213 -12.36 4.82 -22.18
CA GLN A 213 -11.60 5.01 -20.95
C GLN A 213 -12.46 4.68 -19.72
N PHE A 214 -12.12 3.60 -19.04
CA PHE A 214 -12.78 3.18 -17.79
C PHE A 214 -11.82 3.24 -16.61
N SER A 215 -12.34 3.55 -15.43
CA SER A 215 -11.55 3.47 -14.19
C SER A 215 -11.45 2.02 -13.71
N LEU A 216 -10.33 1.69 -13.07
CA LEU A 216 -10.16 0.40 -12.41
C LEU A 216 -11.28 0.14 -11.37
N ASP A 217 -11.68 1.18 -10.63
CA ASP A 217 -12.75 1.09 -9.64
C ASP A 217 -14.09 0.68 -10.27
N ALA A 218 -14.44 1.26 -11.43
CA ALA A 218 -15.65 0.87 -12.15
C ALA A 218 -15.59 -0.59 -12.62
N TYR A 219 -14.42 -1.04 -13.11
CA TYR A 219 -14.21 -2.43 -13.49
C TYR A 219 -14.38 -3.37 -12.28
N LEU A 220 -13.71 -3.09 -11.16
CA LEU A 220 -13.78 -3.92 -9.96
C LEU A 220 -15.19 -3.98 -9.37
N GLN A 221 -15.93 -2.87 -9.37
CA GLN A 221 -17.33 -2.86 -8.93
C GLN A 221 -18.24 -3.69 -9.83
N LEU A 222 -18.03 -3.62 -11.16
CA LEU A 222 -18.78 -4.45 -12.10
C LEU A 222 -18.44 -5.92 -11.91
N PHE A 223 -17.15 -6.22 -11.73
CA PHE A 223 -16.66 -7.58 -11.48
C PHE A 223 -17.28 -8.15 -10.20
N ASP A 224 -17.22 -7.44 -9.08
CA ASP A 224 -17.80 -7.85 -7.79
C ASP A 224 -19.30 -8.12 -7.89
N ARG A 225 -20.05 -7.26 -8.59
CA ARG A 225 -21.48 -7.46 -8.85
C ARG A 225 -21.79 -8.66 -9.74
N SER A 226 -20.86 -9.05 -10.62
CA SER A 226 -21.05 -10.16 -11.55
C SER A 226 -20.85 -11.53 -10.91
N LEU A 227 -20.10 -11.61 -9.80
CA LEU A 227 -19.76 -12.88 -9.14
C LEU A 227 -21.02 -13.63 -8.64
N PRO A 228 -21.96 -13.02 -7.88
CA PRO A 228 -23.16 -13.73 -7.43
C PRO A 228 -24.11 -14.11 -8.58
N ALA A 229 -24.13 -13.31 -9.65
CA ALA A 229 -24.96 -13.59 -10.82
C ALA A 229 -24.44 -14.82 -11.59
N ALA A 230 -23.12 -15.02 -11.63
CA ALA A 230 -22.51 -16.20 -12.24
C ALA A 230 -22.85 -17.47 -11.46
N GLU A 231 -22.83 -17.44 -10.13
CA GLU A 231 -23.19 -18.59 -9.28
C GLU A 231 -24.62 -19.10 -9.58
N SER A 232 -25.59 -18.17 -9.68
CA SER A 232 -26.98 -18.48 -10.05
C SER A 232 -27.11 -19.07 -11.46
N ALA A 233 -26.34 -18.56 -12.42
CA ALA A 233 -26.35 -19.04 -13.81
C ALA A 233 -25.76 -20.45 -13.95
N TYR A 234 -24.71 -20.79 -13.20
CA TYR A 234 -24.13 -22.15 -13.19
C TYR A 234 -25.00 -23.16 -12.44
N GLY A 235 -25.68 -22.75 -11.36
CA GLY A 235 -26.67 -23.58 -10.68
C GLY A 235 -27.84 -23.98 -11.59
N ASP A 236 -28.31 -23.06 -12.44
CA ASP A 236 -29.36 -23.31 -13.43
C ASP A 236 -28.84 -24.08 -14.67
N ALA A 237 -27.59 -23.87 -15.07
CA ALA A 237 -26.97 -24.62 -16.18
C ALA A 237 -26.72 -26.10 -15.82
N GLY A 238 -26.30 -26.41 -14.59
CA GLY A 238 -26.17 -27.78 -14.09
C GLY A 238 -27.52 -28.52 -14.04
N ALA A 239 -28.60 -27.82 -13.68
CA ALA A 239 -29.96 -28.35 -13.71
C ALA A 239 -30.47 -28.61 -15.14
N ARG A 240 -30.10 -27.76 -16.12
CA ARG A 240 -30.47 -27.94 -17.54
C ARG A 240 -29.76 -29.11 -18.21
N VAL A 241 -28.50 -29.38 -17.87
CA VAL A 241 -27.75 -30.54 -18.41
C VAL A 241 -28.24 -31.85 -17.78
N ALA A 242 -28.59 -31.84 -16.48
CA ALA A 242 -29.17 -33.01 -15.82
C ALA A 242 -30.59 -33.37 -16.34
N GLY A 243 -31.37 -32.37 -16.76
CA GLY A 243 -32.70 -32.58 -17.36
C GLY A 243 -32.71 -33.13 -18.79
N GLN A 244 -31.55 -33.23 -19.46
CA GLN A 244 -31.45 -33.78 -20.82
C GLN A 244 -30.82 -35.19 -20.87
N ALA A 245 -30.29 -35.70 -19.76
CA ALA A 245 -29.67 -37.02 -19.68
C ALA A 245 -30.63 -38.13 -19.17
N GLY A 246 -31.92 -37.83 -19.03
CA GLY A 246 -32.94 -38.73 -18.48
C GLY A 246 -33.92 -39.33 -19.49
N ASP A 247 -33.82 -38.99 -20.78
CA ASP A 247 -34.68 -39.49 -21.86
C ASP A 247 -33.82 -40.07 -23.01
N GLU A 248 -33.07 -41.15 -22.73
CA GLU A 248 -32.66 -42.16 -23.74
C GLU A 248 -32.57 -43.55 -23.11
#